data_AF-A0A7Y4QAX4-F1
#
_entry.id   AF-A0A7Y4QAX4-F1
#
_cell.length_a   1.000
_cell.length_b   1.000
_cell.length_c   1.000
_cell.angle_alpha   90.00
_cell.angle_beta   90.00
_cell.angle_gamma   90.00
#
_symmetry.space_group_name_H-M   'P 1'
#
loop_
_entity.id
_entity.type
_entity.pdbx_description
1 polymer ?
#
loop_
_entity_poly.entity_id
_entity_poly.type
_entity_poly.pdbx_seq_one_letter_code
_entity_poly.pdbx_strand_id
1 'polypeptide(L)'
;MRYLRSSLKTKTGWAALQALTSTNIQTQTQRFVLNAATGGSIKGSKGSILQFPPNGFLTTAGVAVSGNVDIEFIEIYSRSSMLLAQKPSVGKRSNGNKEMLVSGGEFYVNATKDGNPLKPNGGYTIVAPTANTGESTTGMNLFNGVEDCVDNVCNQVWQEQDATRGIEVGQFQNVGGAYSAYYAFQNKFGWTNIDRWYSDPRPKSTIFVEVPEGYNNSNCAVFIAYTGVPPALGRFDKFDDKTRRFTEHYGLIPIGLDVHIILVSIVEDKISYAIKSVTVTENQVVVINEVKTITEEELIKRINGLS
;
A
#
# COMPACT_ATOMS: atom_id res chain seq x y z
N MET A 1 14.82 -41.33 -30.84
CA MET A 1 13.43 -40.92 -30.53
C MET A 1 13.05 -41.62 -29.23
N ARG A 2 12.56 -40.99 -28.16
CA ARG A 2 11.84 -39.74 -27.99
C ARG A 2 12.06 -39.29 -26.54
N TYR A 3 12.45 -38.03 -26.36
CA TYR A 3 12.28 -37.31 -25.10
C TYR A 3 10.79 -37.29 -24.73
N LEU A 4 10.48 -37.30 -23.43
CA LEU A 4 9.48 -36.43 -22.79
C LEU A 4 9.52 -36.63 -21.28
N ARG A 5 10.33 -35.82 -20.59
CA ARG A 5 10.01 -35.38 -19.23
C ARG A 5 8.77 -34.49 -19.36
N SER A 6 7.62 -34.95 -18.88
CA SER A 6 6.44 -34.06 -18.76
C SER A 6 6.50 -33.32 -17.42
N SER A 7 6.59 -32.00 -17.56
CA SER A 7 6.61 -30.93 -16.57
C SER A 7 5.86 -31.18 -15.26
N LEU A 8 6.58 -31.06 -14.14
CA LEU A 8 6.05 -30.39 -12.95
C LEU A 8 5.91 -28.91 -13.31
N LYS A 9 4.69 -28.45 -13.59
CA LYS A 9 4.36 -27.02 -13.71
C LYS A 9 4.40 -26.40 -12.31
N THR A 10 5.57 -25.98 -11.85
CA THR A 10 5.70 -25.11 -10.67
C THR A 10 5.11 -23.74 -11.01
N LYS A 11 4.21 -23.24 -10.15
CA LYS A 11 3.54 -21.94 -10.28
C LYS A 11 4.57 -20.81 -10.16
N THR A 12 5.20 -20.41 -11.26
CA THR A 12 6.30 -19.45 -11.23
C THR A 12 5.80 -18.05 -11.51
N GLY A 13 5.85 -17.20 -10.50
CA GLY A 13 5.62 -15.77 -10.61
C GLY A 13 4.37 -15.23 -9.93
N TRP A 14 3.41 -14.76 -10.72
CA TRP A 14 2.34 -13.87 -10.24
C TRP A 14 1.38 -14.51 -9.25
N ALA A 15 0.91 -15.74 -9.50
CA ALA A 15 0.02 -16.43 -8.57
C ALA A 15 0.69 -16.68 -7.20
N ALA A 16 2.00 -16.92 -7.20
CA ALA A 16 2.76 -17.08 -5.97
C ALA A 16 2.99 -15.74 -5.25
N LEU A 17 3.21 -14.65 -5.99
CA LEU A 17 3.25 -13.30 -5.44
C LEU A 17 1.90 -12.89 -4.83
N GLN A 18 0.78 -13.23 -5.48
CA GLN A 18 -0.57 -13.04 -4.94
C GLN A 18 -0.81 -13.88 -3.68
N ALA A 19 -0.30 -15.11 -3.62
CA ALA A 19 -0.37 -15.95 -2.43
C ALA A 19 0.42 -15.33 -1.26
N LEU A 20 1.66 -14.88 -1.52
CA LEU A 20 2.48 -14.16 -0.52
C LEU A 20 1.75 -12.93 0.01
N THR A 21 1.13 -12.15 -0.88
CA THR A 21 0.34 -10.98 -0.51
C THR A 21 -0.89 -11.33 0.32
N SER A 22 -1.61 -12.40 -0.05
CA SER A 22 -2.78 -12.85 0.69
C SER A 22 -2.41 -13.31 2.10
N THR A 23 -1.32 -14.05 2.24
CA THR A 23 -0.74 -14.42 3.54
C THR A 23 -0.38 -13.17 4.35
N ASN A 24 0.29 -12.20 3.74
CA ASN A 24 0.69 -10.97 4.42
C ASN A 24 -0.49 -10.07 4.83
N ILE A 25 -1.58 -10.05 4.07
CA ILE A 25 -2.82 -9.37 4.46
C ILE A 25 -3.45 -10.10 5.65
N GLN A 26 -3.53 -11.43 5.60
CA GLN A 26 -4.09 -12.24 6.68
C GLN A 26 -3.32 -12.09 7.99
N THR A 27 -1.98 -12.13 7.94
CA THR A 27 -1.11 -12.00 9.13
C THR A 27 -1.18 -10.61 9.74
N GLN A 28 -1.37 -9.57 8.93
CA GLN A 28 -1.51 -8.19 9.41
C GLN A 28 -2.93 -7.86 9.88
N THR A 29 -3.93 -8.71 9.59
CA THR A 29 -5.32 -8.47 10.00
C THR A 29 -5.49 -8.70 11.49
N GLN A 30 -5.75 -7.61 12.20
CA GLN A 30 -6.12 -7.60 13.61
C GLN A 30 -7.64 -7.74 13.73
N ARG A 31 -8.10 -8.49 14.75
CA ARG A 31 -9.53 -8.73 14.98
C ARG A 31 -9.94 -8.26 16.35
N PHE A 32 -11.06 -7.55 16.40
CA PHE A 32 -11.63 -6.98 17.61
C PHE A 32 -13.13 -7.25 17.66
N VAL A 33 -13.70 -7.17 18.85
CA VAL A 33 -15.15 -7.23 19.06
C VAL A 33 -15.58 -5.95 19.76
N LEU A 34 -16.67 -5.35 19.28
CA LEU A 34 -17.26 -4.14 19.87
C LEU A 34 -18.77 -4.30 19.96
N ASN A 35 -19.38 -3.73 20.99
CA ASN A 35 -20.83 -3.70 21.11
C ASN A 35 -21.39 -2.54 20.28
N ALA A 36 -22.24 -2.86 19.29
CA ALA A 36 -22.79 -1.88 18.36
C ALA A 36 -23.65 -0.80 19.03
N ALA A 37 -24.32 -1.11 20.14
CA ALA A 37 -25.18 -0.15 20.83
C ALA A 37 -24.37 0.96 21.52
N THR A 38 -23.19 0.62 22.07
CA THR A 38 -22.35 1.58 22.79
C THR A 38 -21.27 2.23 21.92
N GLY A 39 -20.86 1.60 20.82
CA GLY A 39 -19.67 2.05 20.10
C GLY A 39 -18.41 1.81 20.95
N GLY A 40 -17.36 2.59 20.68
CA GLY A 40 -16.12 2.51 21.45
C GLY A 40 -14.86 2.82 20.64
N SER A 41 -13.71 2.66 21.30
CA SER A 41 -12.38 2.83 20.69
C SER A 41 -11.65 1.49 20.60
N ILE A 42 -11.05 1.23 19.45
CA ILE A 42 -10.18 0.07 19.20
C ILE A 42 -8.78 0.60 18.95
N LYS A 43 -7.78 0.09 19.68
CA LYS A 43 -6.37 0.42 19.46
C LYS A 43 -5.68 -0.72 18.73
N GLY A 44 -5.12 -0.40 17.56
CA GLY A 44 -4.32 -1.32 16.78
C GLY A 44 -2.89 -1.47 17.32
N SER A 45 -2.22 -2.53 16.90
CA SER A 45 -0.87 -2.92 17.30
C SER A 45 0.20 -1.88 16.96
N LYS A 46 -0.03 -1.06 15.92
CA LYS A 46 0.87 0.05 15.53
C LYS A 46 0.43 1.40 16.12
N GLY A 47 -0.52 1.39 17.05
CA GLY A 47 -0.91 2.54 17.86
C GLY A 47 -2.05 3.37 17.29
N SER A 48 -2.54 3.10 16.07
CA SER A 48 -3.71 3.81 15.53
C SER A 48 -4.96 3.42 16.29
N ILE A 49 -5.91 4.34 16.34
CA ILE A 49 -7.17 4.15 17.05
C ILE A 49 -8.34 4.32 16.08
N LEU A 50 -9.26 3.35 16.09
CA LEU A 50 -10.56 3.50 15.46
C LEU A 50 -11.58 3.92 16.51
N GLN A 51 -12.39 4.93 16.24
CA GLN A 51 -13.45 5.41 17.12
C GLN A 51 -14.80 5.29 16.42
N PHE A 52 -15.67 4.45 16.98
CA PHE A 52 -17.01 4.20 16.48
C PHE A 52 -18.05 4.83 17.41
N PRO A 53 -19.02 5.60 16.88
CA PRO A 53 -20.10 6.14 17.70
C PRO A 53 -21.07 5.04 18.16
N PRO A 54 -21.86 5.29 19.24
CA PRO A 54 -23.01 4.46 19.58
C PRO A 54 -23.96 4.29 18.39
N ASN A 55 -24.46 3.07 18.19
CA ASN A 55 -25.32 2.71 17.05
C ASN A 55 -24.68 2.98 15.67
N GLY A 56 -23.35 2.90 15.59
CA GLY A 56 -22.53 3.23 14.42
C GLY A 56 -22.56 2.22 13.26
N PHE A 57 -23.46 1.23 13.26
CA PHE A 57 -23.49 0.16 12.25
C PHE A 57 -24.90 -0.13 11.75
N LEU A 58 -25.01 -0.34 10.43
CA LEU A 58 -26.21 -0.84 9.76
C LEU A 58 -25.89 -2.14 9.02
N THR A 59 -26.89 -2.99 8.84
CA THR A 59 -26.84 -4.04 7.81
C THR A 59 -26.75 -3.39 6.42
N THR A 60 -26.38 -4.15 5.39
CA THR A 60 -26.40 -3.65 4.00
C THR A 60 -27.78 -3.12 3.60
N ALA A 61 -28.86 -3.73 4.10
CA ALA A 61 -30.25 -3.29 3.93
C ALA A 61 -30.63 -2.01 4.71
N GLY A 62 -29.74 -1.46 5.54
CA GLY A 62 -29.99 -0.21 6.28
C GLY A 62 -30.67 -0.39 7.64
N VAL A 63 -30.69 -1.60 8.18
CA VAL A 63 -31.28 -1.88 9.50
C VAL A 63 -30.22 -1.72 10.59
N ALA A 64 -30.59 -1.07 11.69
CA ALA A 64 -29.71 -0.89 12.84
C ALA A 64 -29.22 -2.23 13.41
N VAL A 65 -27.93 -2.30 13.74
CA VAL A 65 -27.29 -3.49 14.30
C VAL A 65 -27.15 -3.33 15.81
N SER A 66 -27.51 -4.37 16.56
CA SER A 66 -27.32 -4.47 18.02
C SER A 66 -26.39 -5.63 18.37
N GLY A 67 -25.89 -5.67 19.60
CA GLY A 67 -25.01 -6.75 20.08
C GLY A 67 -23.58 -6.62 19.56
N ASN A 68 -22.85 -7.73 19.59
CA ASN A 68 -21.43 -7.75 19.22
C ASN A 68 -21.26 -7.69 17.69
N VAL A 69 -20.24 -6.93 17.28
CA VAL A 69 -19.78 -6.77 15.90
C VAL A 69 -18.29 -7.09 15.86
N ASP A 70 -17.90 -7.88 14.87
CA ASP A 70 -16.50 -8.21 14.59
C ASP A 70 -15.89 -7.12 13.71
N ILE A 71 -14.75 -6.57 14.13
CA ILE A 71 -13.99 -5.55 13.41
C ILE A 71 -12.66 -6.15 12.95
N GLU A 72 -12.36 -5.99 11.67
CA GLU A 72 -11.05 -6.31 11.10
C GLU A 72 -10.30 -5.01 10.80
N PHE A 73 -9.04 -4.94 11.22
CA PHE A 73 -8.21 -3.74 11.10
C PHE A 73 -6.79 -4.07 10.63
N ILE A 74 -6.30 -3.34 9.62
CA ILE A 74 -4.90 -3.37 9.17
C ILE A 74 -4.34 -1.95 9.23
N GLU A 75 -3.09 -1.82 9.65
CA GLU A 75 -2.32 -0.57 9.70
C GLU A 75 -0.99 -0.76 8.94
N ILE A 76 -0.75 0.05 7.92
CA ILE A 76 0.46 0.02 7.07
C ILE A 76 1.15 1.37 7.20
N TYR A 77 2.43 1.34 7.58
CA TYR A 77 3.25 2.53 7.78
C TYR A 77 4.64 2.42 7.13
N SER A 78 5.14 1.19 6.92
CA SER A 78 6.46 0.97 6.34
C SER A 78 6.37 0.56 4.86
N ARG A 79 7.42 0.90 4.10
CA ARG A 79 7.59 0.46 2.71
C ARG A 79 7.54 -1.07 2.58
N SER A 80 8.07 -1.81 3.55
CA SER A 80 7.99 -3.27 3.53
C SER A 80 6.55 -3.77 3.63
N SER A 81 5.72 -3.17 4.49
CA SER A 81 4.30 -3.53 4.60
C SER A 81 3.49 -3.16 3.35
N MET A 82 3.77 -1.99 2.75
CA MET A 82 3.21 -1.58 1.46
C MET A 82 3.54 -2.60 0.36
N LEU A 83 4.81 -3.00 0.28
CA LEU A 83 5.30 -3.96 -0.72
C LEU A 83 4.61 -5.33 -0.54
N LEU A 84 4.64 -5.88 0.67
CA LEU A 84 4.13 -7.23 0.96
C LEU A 84 2.61 -7.30 0.83
N ALA A 85 1.87 -6.25 1.21
CA ALA A 85 0.42 -6.15 1.03
C ALA A 85 0.00 -5.77 -0.40
N GLN A 86 0.95 -5.49 -1.31
CA GLN A 86 0.73 -4.86 -2.61
C GLN A 86 -0.21 -3.65 -2.51
N LYS A 87 0.15 -2.75 -1.60
CA LYS A 87 -0.48 -1.45 -1.37
C LYS A 87 0.61 -0.38 -1.52
N PRO A 88 1.15 -0.17 -2.74
CA PRO A 88 2.08 0.94 -2.94
C PRO A 88 1.35 2.27 -2.75
N SER A 89 2.04 3.30 -2.26
CA SER A 89 1.48 4.64 -2.07
C SER A 89 1.45 5.40 -3.41
N VAL A 90 0.65 4.91 -4.35
CA VAL A 90 0.48 5.47 -5.71
C VAL A 90 -0.93 6.00 -5.87
N GLY A 91 -1.05 7.31 -6.08
CA GLY A 91 -2.32 8.00 -6.29
C GLY A 91 -2.65 8.13 -7.77
N LYS A 92 -3.95 8.06 -8.12
CA LYS A 92 -4.45 8.30 -9.47
C LYS A 92 -5.11 9.69 -9.56
N ARG A 93 -4.54 10.57 -10.38
CA ARG A 93 -5.08 11.90 -10.70
C ARG A 93 -6.34 11.78 -11.56
N SER A 94 -7.12 12.86 -11.61
CA SER A 94 -8.31 12.96 -12.45
C SER A 94 -8.02 12.82 -13.96
N ASN A 95 -6.82 13.21 -14.40
CA ASN A 95 -6.35 13.01 -15.78
C ASN A 95 -5.88 11.57 -16.06
N GLY A 96 -5.93 10.68 -15.07
CA GLY A 96 -5.49 9.29 -15.17
C GLY A 96 -4.02 9.04 -14.81
N ASN A 97 -3.20 10.08 -14.69
CA ASN A 97 -1.79 9.93 -14.31
C ASN A 97 -1.66 9.31 -12.92
N LYS A 98 -0.61 8.51 -12.74
CA LYS A 98 -0.26 7.96 -11.44
C LYS A 98 0.98 8.65 -10.89
N GLU A 99 0.87 9.13 -9.67
CA GLU A 99 1.94 9.84 -8.97
C GLU A 99 2.19 9.23 -7.61
N MET A 100 3.43 9.38 -7.14
CA MET A 100 3.81 8.98 -5.79
C MET A 100 3.04 9.79 -4.75
N LEU A 101 2.60 9.11 -3.70
CA LEU A 101 2.09 9.71 -2.47
C LEU A 101 3.12 9.53 -1.35
N VAL A 102 3.27 10.57 -0.53
CA VAL A 102 4.02 10.52 0.72
C VAL A 102 3.05 10.14 1.82
N SER A 103 3.31 9.02 2.50
CA SER A 103 2.30 8.42 3.35
C SER A 103 2.29 8.91 4.79
N GLY A 104 1.09 9.17 5.30
CA GLY A 104 0.76 9.32 6.71
C GLY A 104 0.21 8.05 7.34
N GLY A 105 -0.12 7.03 6.53
CA GLY A 105 -0.54 5.69 6.94
C GLY A 105 -1.69 5.14 6.07
N GLU A 106 -1.62 3.86 5.73
CA GLU A 106 -2.67 3.14 4.99
C GLU A 106 -3.42 2.16 5.91
N PHE A 107 -4.74 2.10 5.76
CA PHE A 107 -5.61 1.38 6.67
C PHE A 107 -6.65 0.55 5.92
N TYR A 108 -6.95 -0.63 6.45
CA TYR A 108 -8.14 -1.40 6.06
C TYR A 108 -9.04 -1.52 7.29
N VAL A 109 -10.30 -1.15 7.15
CA VAL A 109 -11.31 -1.34 8.20
C VAL A 109 -12.49 -2.08 7.62
N ASN A 110 -12.93 -3.14 8.27
CA ASN A 110 -14.13 -3.88 7.92
C ASN A 110 -14.92 -4.24 9.18
N ALA A 111 -16.23 -4.41 9.04
CA ALA A 111 -17.10 -4.80 10.14
C ALA A 111 -18.12 -5.84 9.67
N THR A 112 -18.30 -6.89 10.47
CA THR A 112 -19.27 -7.95 10.20
C THR A 112 -20.07 -8.30 11.45
N LYS A 113 -21.26 -8.86 11.24
CA LYS A 113 -22.03 -9.52 12.30
C LYS A 113 -22.43 -10.91 11.84
N ASP A 114 -22.02 -11.92 12.59
CA ASP A 114 -22.26 -13.32 12.28
C ASP A 114 -21.79 -13.67 10.84
N GLY A 115 -20.65 -13.09 10.43
CA GLY A 115 -20.10 -13.20 9.07
C GLY A 115 -20.75 -12.34 7.99
N ASN A 116 -21.84 -11.63 8.29
CA ASN A 116 -22.53 -10.76 7.32
C ASN A 116 -21.92 -9.35 7.33
N PRO A 117 -21.66 -8.75 6.14
CA PRO A 117 -21.06 -7.42 6.05
C PRO A 117 -21.99 -6.34 6.57
N LEU A 118 -21.40 -5.34 7.23
CA LEU A 118 -22.09 -4.15 7.73
C LEU A 118 -21.66 -2.91 6.93
N LYS A 119 -22.39 -1.81 7.10
CA LYS A 119 -22.00 -0.47 6.66
C LYS A 119 -21.97 0.50 7.83
N PRO A 120 -21.10 1.52 7.81
CA PRO A 120 -21.09 2.53 8.87
C PRO A 120 -22.41 3.30 8.92
N ASN A 121 -22.83 3.67 10.14
CA ASN A 121 -23.93 4.59 10.40
C ASN A 121 -23.36 5.88 10.99
N GLY A 122 -23.34 6.97 10.22
CA GLY A 122 -22.72 8.23 10.67
C GLY A 122 -21.18 8.23 10.70
N GLY A 123 -20.54 7.17 10.20
CA GLY A 123 -19.09 7.06 10.04
C GLY A 123 -18.32 6.73 11.32
N TYR A 124 -17.00 6.81 11.22
CA TYR A 124 -16.03 6.52 12.28
C TYR A 124 -14.77 7.35 12.08
N THR A 125 -13.97 7.49 13.12
CA THR A 125 -12.70 8.23 13.07
C THR A 125 -11.52 7.28 13.15
N ILE A 126 -10.50 7.52 12.33
CA ILE A 126 -9.17 6.92 12.42
C ILE A 126 -8.22 7.96 12.99
N VAL A 127 -7.51 7.60 14.06
CA VAL A 127 -6.45 8.41 14.67
C VAL A 127 -5.13 7.71 14.38
N ALA A 128 -4.29 8.32 13.54
CA ALA A 128 -3.02 7.75 13.09
C ALA A 128 -1.83 8.51 13.69
N PRO A 129 -0.98 7.89 14.52
CA PRO A 129 0.19 8.55 15.12
C PRO A 129 1.18 9.02 14.05
N THR A 130 1.53 10.31 14.04
CA THR A 130 2.44 10.87 13.01
C THR A 130 3.87 10.35 13.16
N ALA A 131 4.25 9.93 14.36
CA ALA A 131 5.56 9.35 14.65
C ALA A 131 5.86 8.08 13.82
N ASN A 132 4.83 7.36 13.37
CA ASN A 132 4.99 6.16 12.54
C ASN A 132 5.50 6.50 11.12
N THR A 133 5.37 7.75 10.68
CA THR A 133 5.79 8.22 9.35
C THR A 133 6.80 9.37 9.42
N GLY A 134 7.45 9.54 10.56
CA GLY A 134 8.38 10.63 10.83
C GLY A 134 7.71 11.73 11.64
N GLU A 135 7.43 12.87 11.02
CA GLU A 135 6.83 14.03 11.69
C GLU A 135 5.48 14.40 11.08
N SER A 136 4.66 15.12 11.87
CA SER A 136 3.39 15.64 11.38
C SER A 136 3.62 16.59 10.21
N THR A 137 2.93 16.35 9.11
CA THR A 137 3.10 17.12 7.89
C THR A 137 1.76 17.67 7.41
N THR A 138 1.76 18.88 6.86
CA THR A 138 0.55 19.51 6.32
C THR A 138 0.25 19.02 4.89
N GLY A 139 -0.99 19.25 4.45
CA GLY A 139 -1.43 18.88 3.10
C GLY A 139 -1.77 17.39 2.94
N MET A 140 -1.96 16.65 4.04
CA MET A 140 -2.50 15.30 4.00
C MET A 140 -3.99 15.34 3.65
N ASN A 141 -4.39 14.44 2.76
CA ASN A 141 -5.75 14.23 2.29
C ASN A 141 -6.14 12.77 2.49
N LEU A 142 -7.44 12.50 2.40
CA LEU A 142 -7.96 11.14 2.40
C LEU A 142 -7.99 10.56 1.00
N PHE A 143 -7.64 9.29 0.91
CA PHE A 143 -7.72 8.53 -0.32
C PHE A 143 -8.47 7.24 -0.09
N ASN A 144 -9.16 6.79 -1.12
CA ASN A 144 -9.80 5.48 -1.15
C ASN A 144 -9.01 4.53 -2.01
N GLY A 145 -8.89 3.27 -1.57
CA GLY A 145 -8.40 2.21 -2.43
C GLY A 145 -9.40 1.95 -3.54
N VAL A 146 -8.94 2.04 -4.78
CA VAL A 146 -9.70 1.65 -5.97
C VAL A 146 -8.85 0.70 -6.82
N GLU A 147 -9.50 -0.25 -7.47
CA GLU A 147 -8.82 -1.12 -8.42
C GLU A 147 -8.61 -0.39 -9.74
N ASP A 148 -7.38 -0.42 -10.24
CA ASP A 148 -7.00 0.04 -11.56
C ASP A 148 -6.42 -1.13 -12.33
N CYS A 149 -7.15 -1.56 -13.36
CA CYS A 149 -6.81 -2.74 -14.16
C CYS A 149 -6.25 -2.30 -15.50
N VAL A 150 -5.00 -2.69 -15.77
CA VAL A 150 -4.33 -2.50 -17.06
C VAL A 150 -3.89 -3.87 -17.55
N ASP A 151 -4.21 -4.23 -18.79
CA ASP A 151 -3.83 -5.50 -19.42
C ASP A 151 -4.15 -6.76 -18.57
N ASN A 152 -5.35 -6.78 -17.95
CA ASN A 152 -5.82 -7.83 -17.03
C ASN A 152 -5.03 -7.98 -15.71
N VAL A 153 -4.15 -7.03 -15.39
CA VAL A 153 -3.50 -6.92 -14.09
C VAL A 153 -4.14 -5.77 -13.32
N CYS A 154 -4.93 -6.13 -12.31
CA CYS A 154 -5.55 -5.16 -11.40
C CYS A 154 -4.61 -4.86 -10.24
N ASN A 155 -4.33 -3.58 -10.04
CA ASN A 155 -3.57 -3.08 -8.91
C ASN A 155 -4.44 -2.14 -8.10
N GLN A 156 -4.22 -2.08 -6.79
CA GLN A 156 -4.80 -1.01 -6.00
C GLN A 156 -4.04 0.30 -6.25
N VAL A 157 -4.79 1.35 -6.55
CA VAL A 157 -4.31 2.74 -6.55
C VAL A 157 -5.17 3.56 -5.59
N TRP A 158 -4.67 4.72 -5.22
CA TRP A 158 -5.33 5.62 -4.27
C TRP A 158 -6.03 6.75 -5.02
N GLN A 159 -7.34 6.87 -4.85
CA GLN A 159 -8.11 7.99 -5.39
C GLN A 159 -8.44 8.96 -4.26
N GLU A 160 -8.00 10.21 -4.42
CA GLU A 160 -8.28 11.28 -3.47
C GLU A 160 -9.79 11.47 -3.30
N GLN A 161 -10.23 11.63 -2.05
CA GLN A 161 -11.60 12.02 -1.76
C GLN A 161 -11.80 13.50 -2.11
N ASP A 162 -12.93 13.86 -2.71
CA ASP A 162 -13.29 15.27 -2.88
C ASP A 162 -13.18 16.00 -1.55
N ALA A 163 -12.71 17.26 -1.59
CA ALA A 163 -12.42 18.12 -0.44
C ALA A 163 -13.61 18.21 0.53
N THR A 164 -13.72 17.20 1.37
CA THR A 164 -14.71 17.06 2.42
C THR A 164 -13.94 17.02 3.72
N ARG A 165 -14.52 17.67 4.74
CA ARG A 165 -14.05 17.71 6.12
C ARG A 165 -13.55 16.32 6.54
N GLY A 166 -12.24 16.11 6.58
CA GLY A 166 -11.72 14.75 6.54
C GLY A 166 -10.44 14.54 7.32
N ILE A 167 -9.42 15.39 7.11
CA ILE A 167 -8.15 15.29 7.82
C ILE A 167 -7.92 16.52 8.69
N GLU A 168 -7.84 16.31 10.00
CA GLU A 168 -7.30 17.28 10.94
C GLU A 168 -5.96 16.77 11.46
N VAL A 169 -4.99 17.67 11.63
CA VAL A 169 -3.75 17.38 12.35
C VAL A 169 -3.88 17.98 13.73
N GLY A 170 -3.70 17.19 14.78
CA GLY A 170 -3.87 17.67 16.15
C GLY A 170 -3.08 16.86 17.17
N GLN A 171 -3.07 17.37 18.41
CA GLN A 171 -2.58 16.62 19.56
C GLN A 171 -3.68 15.64 20.01
N PHE A 172 -3.36 14.36 20.12
CA PHE A 172 -4.21 13.34 20.73
C PHE A 172 -3.75 13.08 22.15
N GLN A 173 -4.67 13.20 23.12
CA GLN A 173 -4.41 12.80 24.50
C GLN A 173 -4.91 11.37 24.72
N ASN A 174 -4.03 10.48 25.19
CA ASN A 174 -4.41 9.13 25.62
C ASN A 174 -3.82 8.82 27.01
N VAL A 175 -4.21 7.67 27.57
CA VAL A 175 -3.58 7.04 28.73
C VAL A 175 -2.12 6.74 28.37
N GLY A 176 -1.23 7.67 28.71
CA GLY A 176 0.20 7.65 28.32
C GLY A 176 0.77 9.00 27.90
N GLY A 177 -0.06 10.03 27.73
CA GLY A 177 0.37 11.40 27.38
C GLY A 177 -0.21 11.92 26.06
N ALA A 178 0.20 13.13 25.68
CA ALA A 178 -0.18 13.76 24.42
C ALA A 178 0.81 13.39 23.30
N TYR A 179 0.31 13.08 22.10
CA TYR A 179 1.12 12.86 20.90
C TYR A 179 0.45 13.43 19.66
N SER A 180 1.21 13.75 18.62
CA SER A 180 0.67 14.24 17.35
C SER A 180 0.05 13.10 16.53
N ALA A 181 -1.14 13.34 15.99
CA ALA A 181 -1.85 12.37 15.17
C ALA A 181 -2.61 13.04 14.01
N TYR A 182 -2.81 12.27 12.94
CA TYR A 182 -3.81 12.57 11.91
C TYR A 182 -5.17 12.03 12.35
N TYR A 183 -6.21 12.85 12.23
CA TYR A 183 -7.60 12.50 12.49
C TYR A 183 -8.34 12.42 11.17
N ALA A 184 -8.79 11.23 10.82
CA ALA A 184 -9.43 10.91 9.56
C ALA A 184 -10.86 10.45 9.78
N PHE A 185 -11.85 11.20 9.30
CA PHE A 185 -13.24 10.74 9.29
C PHE A 185 -13.52 9.87 8.07
N GLN A 186 -14.15 8.71 8.27
CA GLN A 186 -14.59 7.80 7.21
C GLN A 186 -16.05 7.41 7.39
N ASN A 187 -16.80 7.37 6.29
CA ASN A 187 -18.19 6.92 6.27
C ASN A 187 -18.39 5.60 5.50
N LYS A 188 -17.30 4.94 5.13
CA LYS A 188 -17.30 3.64 4.46
C LYS A 188 -16.18 2.75 4.98
N PHE A 189 -16.43 1.44 4.95
CA PHE A 189 -15.41 0.43 5.18
C PHE A 189 -14.60 0.15 3.90
N GLY A 190 -13.45 -0.48 4.08
CA GLY A 190 -12.50 -0.82 3.02
C GLY A 190 -11.12 -0.21 3.26
N TRP A 191 -10.34 -0.12 2.18
CA TRP A 191 -9.02 0.51 2.19
C TRP A 191 -9.12 2.03 2.11
N THR A 192 -8.42 2.70 3.01
CA THR A 192 -8.23 4.15 3.01
C THR A 192 -6.76 4.49 3.23
N ASN A 193 -6.34 5.64 2.74
CA ASN A 193 -5.00 6.17 2.97
C ASN A 193 -5.07 7.61 3.48
N ILE A 194 -4.13 8.00 4.34
CA ILE A 194 -3.93 9.38 4.79
C ILE A 194 -2.60 9.85 4.20
N ASP A 195 -2.66 10.51 3.06
CA ASP A 195 -1.48 10.73 2.22
C ASP A 195 -1.43 12.14 1.67
N ARG A 196 -0.29 12.56 1.13
CA ARG A 196 -0.20 13.77 0.31
C ARG A 196 0.50 13.48 -1.00
N TRP A 197 0.15 14.21 -2.05
CA TRP A 197 0.87 14.15 -3.30
C TRP A 197 2.35 14.52 -3.10
N TYR A 198 3.25 13.66 -3.57
CA TYR A 198 4.66 14.02 -3.63
C TYR A 198 4.85 15.17 -4.61
N SER A 199 5.58 16.19 -4.20
CA SER A 199 5.85 17.37 -5.03
C SER A 199 7.32 17.71 -4.95
N ASP A 200 7.92 17.91 -6.12
CA ASP A 200 9.31 18.29 -6.27
C ASP A 200 9.41 19.25 -7.47
N PRO A 201 10.19 20.34 -7.41
CA PRO A 201 10.22 21.32 -8.50
C PRO A 201 11.18 20.97 -9.64
N ARG A 202 12.02 19.93 -9.49
CA ARG A 202 13.02 19.58 -10.51
C ARG A 202 12.35 19.11 -11.80
N PRO A 203 13.02 19.26 -12.95
CA PRO A 203 12.57 18.65 -14.20
C PRO A 203 12.24 17.17 -14.01
N LYS A 204 11.20 16.69 -14.70
CA LYS A 204 10.73 15.31 -14.61
C LYS A 204 11.17 14.51 -15.82
N SER A 205 11.29 13.20 -15.65
CA SER A 205 11.66 12.24 -16.68
C SER A 205 10.89 10.94 -16.50
N THR A 206 10.80 10.18 -17.58
CA THR A 206 10.48 8.76 -17.53
C THR A 206 11.73 7.97 -17.14
N ILE A 207 11.52 6.93 -16.34
CA ILE A 207 12.52 5.93 -15.98
C ILE A 207 12.07 4.56 -16.49
N PHE A 208 13.04 3.79 -16.98
CA PHE A 208 12.85 2.43 -17.45
C PHE A 208 13.66 1.47 -16.61
N VAL A 209 13.11 0.31 -16.31
CA VAL A 209 13.82 -0.77 -15.61
C VAL A 209 13.87 -1.98 -16.51
N GLU A 210 15.07 -2.28 -17.02
CA GLU A 210 15.30 -3.50 -17.79
C GLU A 210 15.58 -4.65 -16.82
N VAL A 211 14.76 -5.69 -16.89
CA VAL A 211 14.85 -6.86 -16.00
C VAL A 211 15.61 -8.02 -16.68
N PRO A 212 16.17 -8.98 -15.93
CA PRO A 212 16.87 -10.12 -16.53
C PRO A 212 15.94 -10.96 -17.41
N GLU A 213 16.54 -11.77 -18.29
CA GLU A 213 15.78 -12.75 -19.07
C GLU A 213 14.96 -13.66 -18.16
N GLY A 214 13.74 -13.98 -18.59
CA GLY A 214 12.79 -14.77 -17.80
C GLY A 214 11.96 -13.97 -16.80
N TYR A 215 12.24 -12.68 -16.55
CA TYR A 215 11.40 -11.80 -15.72
C TYR A 215 10.53 -10.87 -16.56
N ASN A 216 9.27 -10.68 -16.16
CA ASN A 216 8.30 -9.77 -16.78
C ASN A 216 7.14 -9.44 -15.82
N ASN A 217 6.14 -8.69 -16.28
CA ASN A 217 4.95 -8.33 -15.50
C ASN A 217 4.06 -9.52 -15.06
N SER A 218 4.24 -10.71 -15.64
CA SER A 218 3.52 -11.93 -15.23
C SER A 218 4.21 -12.71 -14.11
N ASN A 219 5.40 -12.29 -13.68
CA ASN A 219 6.13 -13.02 -12.63
C ASN A 219 6.92 -12.17 -11.64
N CYS A 220 7.04 -10.86 -11.87
CA CYS A 220 7.65 -9.96 -10.91
C CYS A 220 6.90 -8.63 -10.85
N ALA A 221 7.13 -7.93 -9.73
CA ALA A 221 6.73 -6.55 -9.55
C ALA A 221 7.98 -5.70 -9.36
N VAL A 222 7.97 -4.50 -9.93
CA VAL A 222 9.03 -3.52 -9.78
C VAL A 222 8.48 -2.29 -9.07
N PHE A 223 9.19 -1.85 -8.05
CA PHE A 223 8.87 -0.71 -7.21
C PHE A 223 10.00 0.32 -7.23
N ILE A 224 9.67 1.54 -6.82
CA ILE A 224 10.62 2.64 -6.64
C ILE A 224 10.40 3.27 -5.27
N ALA A 225 11.48 3.43 -4.51
CA ALA A 225 11.49 4.15 -3.23
C ALA A 225 12.42 5.36 -3.33
N TYR A 226 11.99 6.51 -2.83
CA TYR A 226 12.80 7.74 -2.84
C TYR A 226 13.62 7.85 -1.55
N THR A 227 14.88 8.25 -1.70
CA THR A 227 15.78 8.53 -0.58
C THR A 227 15.40 9.84 0.12
N GLY A 228 15.47 9.86 1.45
CA GLY A 228 15.24 11.06 2.28
C GLY A 228 13.78 11.54 2.36
N VAL A 229 12.84 10.77 1.80
CA VAL A 229 11.39 11.08 1.84
C VAL A 229 10.73 10.18 2.89
N PRO A 230 9.73 10.66 3.65
CA PRO A 230 8.89 9.79 4.48
C PRO A 230 8.35 8.58 3.71
N PRO A 231 7.85 7.53 4.40
CA PRO A 231 7.45 6.29 3.75
C PRO A 231 6.58 6.53 2.51
N ALA A 232 7.14 6.19 1.36
CA ALA A 232 6.55 6.29 0.05
C ALA A 232 7.11 5.13 -0.78
N LEU A 233 6.23 4.43 -1.51
CA LEU A 233 6.59 3.33 -2.37
C LEU A 233 5.77 3.37 -3.65
N GLY A 234 6.45 3.64 -4.76
CA GLY A 234 5.86 3.66 -6.10
C GLY A 234 5.91 2.29 -6.72
N ARG A 235 5.05 2.04 -7.70
CA ARG A 235 5.04 0.81 -8.50
C ARG A 235 5.07 1.15 -9.98
N PHE A 236 5.92 0.45 -10.73
CA PHE A 236 5.92 0.52 -12.18
C PHE A 236 4.70 -0.24 -12.72
N ASP A 237 3.91 0.42 -13.56
CA ASP A 237 2.59 -0.06 -13.95
C ASP A 237 2.50 -0.53 -15.40
N LYS A 238 3.54 -0.32 -16.20
CA LYS A 238 3.62 -0.79 -17.58
C LYS A 238 4.87 -1.61 -17.83
N PHE A 239 4.73 -2.67 -18.64
CA PHE A 239 5.82 -3.49 -19.14
C PHE A 239 5.78 -3.55 -20.67
N ASP A 240 6.94 -3.43 -21.31
CA ASP A 240 7.11 -3.59 -22.75
C ASP A 240 7.88 -4.88 -23.04
N ASP A 241 7.21 -5.85 -23.67
CA ASP A 241 7.78 -7.16 -24.00
C ASP A 241 8.93 -7.10 -25.01
N LYS A 242 8.92 -6.12 -25.93
CA LYS A 242 9.95 -6.01 -26.98
C LYS A 242 11.27 -5.53 -26.38
N THR A 243 11.19 -4.62 -25.41
CA THR A 243 12.37 -4.05 -24.75
C THR A 243 12.68 -4.70 -23.40
N ARG A 244 11.79 -5.55 -22.87
CA ARG A 244 11.84 -6.16 -21.53
C ARG A 244 11.96 -5.12 -20.40
N ARG A 245 11.20 -4.04 -20.52
CA ARG A 245 11.31 -2.88 -19.61
C ARG A 245 10.00 -2.58 -18.89
N PHE A 246 10.11 -2.40 -17.58
CA PHE A 246 9.09 -1.72 -16.80
C PHE A 246 9.24 -0.21 -16.93
N THR A 247 8.13 0.54 -16.89
CA THR A 247 8.14 2.02 -16.89
C THR A 247 6.93 2.57 -16.13
N GLU A 248 7.09 3.75 -15.53
CA GLU A 248 5.99 4.54 -14.98
C GLU A 248 5.21 5.28 -16.06
N HIS A 249 5.76 5.42 -17.28
CA HIS A 249 5.15 5.95 -18.50
C HIS A 249 4.49 7.34 -18.49
N TYR A 250 4.41 8.04 -17.35
CA TYR A 250 3.84 9.40 -17.27
C TYR A 250 4.91 10.50 -17.30
N GLY A 251 6.18 10.15 -17.14
CA GLY A 251 7.30 11.09 -17.13
C GLY A 251 7.33 11.95 -15.87
N LEU A 252 6.95 11.40 -14.72
CA LEU A 252 6.73 12.18 -13.49
C LEU A 252 7.83 12.03 -12.44
N ILE A 253 8.95 11.35 -12.76
CA ILE A 253 10.04 11.12 -11.81
C ILE A 253 11.05 12.27 -11.86
N PRO A 254 11.32 12.96 -10.74
CA PRO A 254 12.28 14.06 -10.73
C PRO A 254 13.72 13.64 -11.04
N ILE A 255 14.35 14.35 -11.97
CA ILE A 255 15.77 14.21 -12.29
C ILE A 255 16.62 14.64 -11.09
N GLY A 256 17.72 13.92 -10.84
CA GLY A 256 18.65 14.15 -9.74
C GLY A 256 18.19 13.58 -8.40
N LEU A 257 17.07 12.85 -8.34
CA LEU A 257 16.67 12.13 -7.12
C LEU A 257 17.50 10.87 -6.95
N ASP A 258 17.95 10.62 -5.73
CA ASP A 258 18.40 9.29 -5.34
C ASP A 258 17.19 8.39 -5.05
N VAL A 259 17.16 7.25 -5.72
CA VAL A 259 16.05 6.29 -5.64
C VAL A 259 16.58 4.87 -5.57
N HIS A 260 15.77 3.98 -4.99
CA HIS A 260 16.00 2.54 -4.96
C HIS A 260 14.97 1.85 -5.83
N ILE A 261 15.43 1.20 -6.90
CA ILE A 261 14.61 0.31 -7.72
C ILE A 261 14.60 -1.06 -7.08
N ILE A 262 13.41 -1.59 -6.80
CA ILE A 262 13.21 -2.85 -6.08
C ILE A 262 12.44 -3.80 -6.99
N LEU A 263 13.02 -4.94 -7.34
CA LEU A 263 12.33 -6.04 -7.99
C LEU A 263 11.99 -7.11 -6.96
N VAL A 264 10.76 -7.64 -7.01
CA VAL A 264 10.33 -8.80 -6.22
C VAL A 264 9.60 -9.80 -7.11
N SER A 265 9.92 -11.07 -6.91
CA SER A 265 9.37 -12.23 -7.61
C SER A 265 9.32 -13.43 -6.67
N ILE A 266 8.61 -14.49 -7.05
CA ILE A 266 8.64 -15.78 -6.37
C ILE A 266 9.10 -16.85 -7.35
N VAL A 267 10.24 -17.46 -7.04
CA VAL A 267 10.86 -18.52 -7.82
C VAL A 267 11.10 -19.70 -6.89
N GLU A 268 10.56 -20.88 -7.26
CA GLU A 268 10.66 -22.11 -6.45
C GLU A 268 10.23 -21.92 -4.99
N ASP A 269 9.09 -21.25 -4.79
CA ASP A 269 8.51 -20.93 -3.48
C ASP A 269 9.39 -20.07 -2.56
N LYS A 270 10.43 -19.43 -3.11
CA LYS A 270 11.29 -18.49 -2.38
C LYS A 270 11.17 -17.08 -2.94
N ILE A 271 11.34 -16.10 -2.06
CA ILE A 271 11.34 -14.70 -2.46
C ILE A 271 12.63 -14.40 -3.21
N SER A 272 12.48 -13.99 -4.46
CA SER A 272 13.55 -13.51 -5.32
C SER A 272 13.47 -12.00 -5.40
N TYR A 273 14.59 -11.31 -5.18
CA TYR A 273 14.64 -9.86 -5.12
C TYR A 273 15.89 -9.27 -5.76
N ALA A 274 15.80 -7.99 -6.14
CA ALA A 274 16.95 -7.15 -6.43
C ALA A 274 16.68 -5.73 -5.93
N ILE A 275 17.71 -5.05 -5.42
CA ILE A 275 17.65 -3.62 -5.07
C ILE A 275 18.80 -2.93 -5.78
N LYS A 276 18.50 -1.88 -6.54
CA LYS A 276 19.50 -1.07 -7.22
C LYS A 276 19.26 0.42 -6.95
N SER A 277 20.23 1.04 -6.29
CA SER A 277 20.23 2.48 -6.03
C SER A 277 20.78 3.23 -7.24
N VAL A 278 20.12 4.32 -7.63
CA VAL A 278 20.54 5.20 -8.73
C VAL A 278 20.17 6.64 -8.43
N THR A 279 20.92 7.58 -9.00
CA THR A 279 20.47 8.97 -9.16
C THR A 279 19.75 9.09 -10.51
N VAL A 280 18.54 9.64 -10.50
CA VAL A 280 17.69 9.75 -11.71
C VAL A 280 18.33 10.68 -12.72
N THR A 281 18.46 10.24 -13.97
CA THR A 281 18.85 11.07 -15.11
C THR A 281 17.72 11.10 -16.15
N GLU A 282 17.82 12.01 -17.12
CA GLU A 282 16.86 12.06 -18.23
C GLU A 282 16.84 10.73 -19.00
N ASN A 283 15.64 10.20 -19.27
CA ASN A 283 15.35 8.95 -19.96
C ASN A 283 16.18 7.74 -19.48
N GLN A 284 16.46 7.67 -18.18
CA GLN A 284 17.34 6.65 -17.61
C GLN A 284 16.80 5.23 -17.81
N VAL A 285 17.70 4.31 -18.21
CA VAL A 285 17.45 2.86 -18.18
C VAL A 285 18.27 2.25 -17.05
N VAL A 286 17.59 1.73 -16.03
CA VAL A 286 18.19 0.99 -14.93
C VAL A 286 18.16 -0.50 -15.26
N VAL A 287 19.33 -1.08 -15.51
CA VAL A 287 19.46 -2.51 -15.80
C VAL A 287 19.65 -3.31 -14.50
N ILE A 288 18.77 -4.29 -14.24
CA ILE A 288 18.93 -5.29 -13.18
C ILE A 288 19.53 -6.54 -13.83
N ASN A 289 20.75 -6.90 -13.46
CA ASN A 289 21.48 -8.04 -14.04
C ASN A 289 21.30 -9.34 -13.24
N GLU A 290 21.07 -9.23 -11.93
CA GLU A 290 21.05 -10.37 -11.01
C GLU A 290 19.88 -10.22 -10.04
N VAL A 291 19.19 -11.35 -9.80
CA VAL A 291 18.14 -11.47 -8.79
C VAL A 291 18.57 -12.55 -7.82
N LYS A 292 18.48 -12.24 -6.52
CA LYS A 292 18.94 -13.11 -5.43
C LYS A 292 17.75 -13.63 -4.65
N THR A 293 17.93 -14.76 -3.99
CA THR A 293 16.92 -15.27 -3.06
C THR A 293 17.11 -14.67 -1.67
N ILE A 294 16.01 -14.45 -0.94
CA ILE A 294 15.99 -13.87 0.39
C ILE A 294 14.84 -14.44 1.23
N THR A 295 14.95 -14.36 2.55
CA THR A 295 13.81 -14.61 3.45
C THR A 295 12.89 -13.38 3.54
N GLU A 296 11.64 -13.57 3.95
CA GLU A 296 10.72 -12.42 4.15
C GLU A 296 11.25 -11.46 5.22
N GLU A 297 11.76 -11.98 6.33
CA GLU A 297 12.30 -11.18 7.43
C GLU A 297 13.49 -10.31 6.98
N GLU A 298 14.42 -10.87 6.22
CA GLU A 298 15.56 -10.12 5.70
C GLU A 298 15.13 -9.11 4.64
N LEU A 299 14.12 -9.42 3.80
CA LEU A 299 13.57 -8.45 2.86
C LEU A 299 12.96 -7.26 3.61
N ILE A 300 12.18 -7.50 4.67
CA ILE A 300 11.61 -6.45 5.51
C ILE A 300 12.71 -5.55 6.06
N LYS A 301 13.79 -6.12 6.63
CA LYS A 301 14.93 -5.36 7.15
C LYS A 301 15.59 -4.52 6.06
N ARG A 302 15.81 -5.09 4.87
CA ARG A 302 16.44 -4.36 3.74
C ARG A 302 15.58 -3.20 3.26
N ILE A 303 14.28 -3.43 3.03
CA ILE A 303 13.36 -2.41 2.50
C ILE A 303 13.18 -1.26 3.50
N ASN A 304 13.07 -1.56 4.80
CA ASN A 304 12.92 -0.52 5.82
C ASN A 304 14.24 0.21 6.12
N GLY A 305 15.38 -0.39 5.79
CA GLY A 305 16.70 0.25 5.88
C GLY A 305 17.06 1.13 4.68
N LEU A 306 16.21 1.22 3.66
CA LEU A 306 16.43 2.12 2.52
C LEU A 306 16.27 3.56 2.98
N SER A 307 17.40 4.26 3.09
CA SER A 307 17.45 5.70 3.35
C SER A 307 17.32 6.49 2.07
#